data_AF-A0A086J808-F1
#
_entry.id   AF-A0A086J808-F1
#
_cell.length_a   1.000
_cell.length_b   1.000
_cell.length_c   1.000
_cell.angle_alpha   90.00
_cell.angle_beta   90.00
_cell.angle_gamma   90.00
#
_symmetry.space_group_name_H-M   'P 1'
#
loop_
_entity.id
_entity.type
_entity.pdbx_description
1 polymer ?
#
loop_
_entity_poly.entity_id
_entity_poly.type
_entity_poly.pdbx_seq_one_letter_code
_entity_poly.pdbx_strand_id
1 'polypeptide(L)'
;MASTQVASLHAQPLLRRFLPKPVFLVSGARTPIGSYMGAYKNIAAFRLGSLAIEGALRRAGIEGSQVDQVIVGQALQAGCGQAPQRQAALCAGIPSTTDVFSVNKICASGMKAVCLGASSIALGHHNSVLAVGMESMSKVPYLLPKSTEGDHRIRHVEMKDGVLLDGLWDPYNVMHMGACTERTVLGLEISRADQDAYAVESYKRAAEAWKSGVMQNEGIEPVTVAA
;
A
#
# COMPACT_ATOMS: atom_id res chain seq x y z
N MET A 1 -0.84 -31.36 35.15
CA MET A 1 -1.04 -29.98 34.66
C MET A 1 -1.24 -30.09 33.16
N ALA A 2 -2.44 -29.75 32.69
CA ALA A 2 -2.94 -30.13 31.37
C ALA A 2 -2.19 -29.40 30.25
N SER A 3 -1.73 -30.17 29.27
CA SER A 3 -1.17 -29.67 28.02
C SER A 3 -2.27 -29.04 27.18
N THR A 4 -2.20 -27.73 26.95
CA THR A 4 -2.97 -27.05 25.91
C THR A 4 -2.37 -27.46 24.56
N GLN A 5 -2.88 -28.57 24.01
CA GLN A 5 -2.73 -28.86 22.59
C GLN A 5 -3.36 -27.68 21.83
N VAL A 6 -2.54 -26.97 21.06
CA VAL A 6 -3.01 -26.01 20.06
C VAL A 6 -3.96 -26.77 19.16
N ALA A 7 -5.26 -26.50 19.31
CA ALA A 7 -6.30 -27.13 18.52
C ALA A 7 -5.95 -26.98 17.03
N SER A 8 -5.79 -28.11 16.36
CA SER A 8 -5.52 -28.16 14.93
C SER A 8 -6.54 -27.32 14.16
N LEU A 9 -6.09 -26.69 13.08
CA LEU A 9 -6.82 -25.82 12.14
C LEU A 9 -8.09 -26.43 11.48
N HIS A 10 -8.61 -27.56 11.97
CA HIS A 10 -9.80 -28.25 11.47
C HIS A 10 -11.14 -27.55 11.80
N ALA A 11 -11.14 -26.36 12.41
CA ALA A 11 -12.35 -25.61 12.77
C ALA A 11 -12.85 -24.62 11.70
N GLN A 12 -12.56 -24.83 10.40
CA GLN A 12 -13.04 -23.97 9.31
C GLN A 12 -14.47 -24.22 8.72
N PRO A 13 -15.33 -25.16 9.17
CA PRO A 13 -16.67 -25.29 8.56
C PRO A 13 -17.63 -24.14 8.91
N LEU A 14 -17.52 -23.57 10.10
CA LEU A 14 -18.52 -22.62 10.61
C LEU A 14 -18.34 -21.19 10.08
N LEU A 15 -17.10 -20.74 9.84
CA LEU A 15 -16.84 -19.41 9.23
C LEU A 15 -17.30 -19.33 7.77
N ARG A 16 -17.22 -20.43 7.01
CA ARG A 16 -17.74 -20.51 5.64
C ARG A 16 -19.27 -20.41 5.56
N ARG A 17 -19.99 -20.60 6.67
CA ARG A 17 -21.46 -20.61 6.70
C ARG A 17 -22.09 -19.21 6.63
N PHE A 18 -21.32 -18.15 6.87
CA PHE A 18 -21.84 -16.77 6.97
C PHE A 18 -21.47 -15.85 5.81
N LEU A 19 -20.53 -16.23 4.94
CA LEU A 19 -20.22 -15.45 3.74
C LEU A 19 -20.91 -16.06 2.52
N PRO A 20 -21.81 -15.34 1.85
CA PRO A 20 -22.63 -15.91 0.79
C PRO A 20 -21.81 -16.40 -0.43
N LYS A 21 -20.62 -15.84 -0.68
CA LYS A 21 -19.76 -16.22 -1.81
C LYS A 21 -18.30 -16.48 -1.39
N PRO A 22 -17.64 -17.53 -1.91
CA PRO A 22 -16.19 -17.68 -1.79
C PRO A 22 -15.45 -16.60 -2.60
N VAL A 23 -14.26 -16.22 -2.14
CA VAL A 23 -13.43 -15.18 -2.76
C VAL A 23 -12.06 -15.77 -3.10
N PHE A 24 -11.54 -15.43 -4.28
CA PHE A 24 -10.26 -15.91 -4.78
C PHE A 24 -9.39 -14.74 -5.25
N LEU A 25 -8.06 -14.87 -5.10
CA LEU A 25 -7.10 -14.02 -5.78
C LEU A 25 -6.70 -14.70 -7.10
N VAL A 26 -6.99 -14.04 -8.22
CA VAL A 26 -6.77 -14.62 -9.56
C VAL A 26 -5.45 -14.20 -10.18
N SER A 27 -4.93 -13.03 -9.81
CA SER A 27 -3.64 -12.53 -10.25
C SER A 27 -3.11 -11.45 -9.30
N GLY A 28 -1.86 -11.05 -9.52
CA GLY A 28 -1.23 -9.93 -8.85
C GLY A 28 0.00 -9.48 -9.65
N ALA A 29 0.34 -8.20 -9.51
CA ALA A 29 1.53 -7.59 -10.06
C ALA A 29 1.94 -6.41 -9.19
N ARG A 30 3.20 -6.00 -9.28
CA ARG A 30 3.71 -4.77 -8.63
C ARG A 30 4.80 -4.13 -9.47
N THR A 31 5.07 -2.86 -9.21
CA THR A 31 6.30 -2.21 -9.69
C THR A 31 7.49 -2.61 -8.81
N PRO A 32 8.74 -2.38 -9.26
CA PRO A 32 9.90 -2.40 -8.37
C PRO A 32 9.74 -1.35 -7.27
N ILE A 33 10.35 -1.62 -6.11
CA ILE A 33 10.39 -0.65 -5.01
C ILE A 33 11.58 0.28 -5.25
N GLY A 34 11.30 1.57 -5.49
CA GLY A 34 12.33 2.59 -5.65
C GLY A 34 12.78 3.18 -4.31
N SER A 35 14.06 3.52 -4.19
CA SER A 35 14.57 4.28 -3.04
C SER A 35 14.05 5.72 -3.04
N TYR A 36 13.96 6.32 -1.85
CA TYR A 36 13.59 7.73 -1.69
C TYR A 36 14.53 8.64 -2.49
N MET A 37 13.96 9.57 -3.27
CA MET A 37 14.67 10.45 -4.20
C MET A 37 15.54 9.71 -5.25
N GLY A 38 15.28 8.43 -5.48
CA GLY A 38 15.95 7.59 -6.47
C GLY A 38 15.28 7.62 -7.85
N ALA A 39 15.32 6.47 -8.53
CA ALA A 39 14.89 6.33 -9.93
C ALA A 39 13.46 6.80 -10.22
N TYR A 40 12.54 6.66 -9.26
CA TYR A 40 11.12 6.99 -9.45
C TYR A 40 10.70 8.34 -8.87
N LYS A 41 11.66 9.19 -8.48
CA LYS A 41 11.37 10.49 -7.82
C LYS A 41 10.45 11.42 -8.63
N ASN A 42 10.49 11.30 -9.96
CA ASN A 42 9.70 12.12 -10.89
C ASN A 42 8.38 11.45 -11.31
N ILE A 43 8.07 10.26 -10.80
CA ILE A 43 6.88 9.49 -11.18
C ILE A 43 5.80 9.65 -10.10
N ALA A 44 4.61 10.07 -10.52
CA ALA A 44 3.46 10.19 -9.64
C ALA A 44 2.96 8.81 -9.18
N ALA A 45 2.45 8.73 -7.94
CA ALA A 45 1.95 7.47 -7.35
C ALA A 45 0.92 6.77 -8.24
N PHE A 46 -0.02 7.51 -8.83
CA PHE A 46 -1.06 6.95 -9.69
C PHE A 46 -0.52 6.30 -10.97
N ARG A 47 0.65 6.74 -11.49
CA ARG A 47 1.32 6.11 -12.64
C ARG A 47 1.96 4.78 -12.26
N LEU A 48 2.56 4.70 -11.07
CA LEU A 48 3.06 3.43 -10.54
C LEU A 48 1.90 2.46 -10.26
N GLY A 49 0.80 2.97 -9.69
CA GLY A 49 -0.43 2.23 -9.51
C GLY A 49 -0.99 1.70 -10.82
N SER A 50 -1.07 2.52 -11.88
CA SER A 50 -1.60 2.08 -13.18
C SER A 50 -0.80 0.94 -13.79
N LEU A 51 0.53 0.97 -13.71
CA LEU A 51 1.38 -0.12 -14.18
C LEU A 51 1.09 -1.44 -13.45
N ALA A 52 0.92 -1.39 -12.12
CA ALA A 52 0.56 -2.58 -11.35
C ALA A 52 -0.85 -3.11 -11.71
N ILE A 53 -1.81 -2.21 -11.96
CA ILE A 53 -3.16 -2.56 -12.44
C ILE A 53 -3.07 -3.27 -13.79
N GLU A 54 -2.37 -2.67 -14.77
CA GLU A 54 -2.18 -3.23 -16.11
C GLU A 54 -1.53 -4.61 -16.07
N GLY A 55 -0.49 -4.79 -15.24
CA GLY A 55 0.16 -6.07 -15.04
C GLY A 55 -0.76 -7.13 -14.46
N ALA A 56 -1.55 -6.77 -13.44
CA ALA A 56 -2.50 -7.69 -12.81
C ALA A 56 -3.59 -8.12 -13.80
N LEU A 57 -4.15 -7.19 -14.58
CA LEU A 57 -5.14 -7.49 -15.63
C LEU A 57 -4.56 -8.41 -16.71
N ARG A 58 -3.36 -8.08 -17.22
CA ARG A 58 -2.66 -8.88 -18.23
C ARG A 58 -2.41 -10.31 -17.75
N ARG A 59 -1.99 -10.49 -16.50
CA ARG A 59 -1.74 -11.80 -15.89
C ARG A 59 -3.02 -12.59 -15.59
N ALA A 60 -4.12 -11.90 -15.31
CA ALA A 60 -5.44 -12.53 -15.18
C ALA A 60 -6.07 -12.89 -16.54
N GLY A 61 -5.59 -12.30 -17.65
CA GLY A 61 -6.18 -12.51 -18.97
C GLY A 61 -7.57 -11.87 -19.10
N ILE A 62 -7.82 -10.77 -18.38
CA ILE A 62 -9.09 -10.04 -18.42
C ILE A 62 -8.88 -8.58 -18.84
N GLU A 63 -9.93 -7.98 -19.39
CA GLU A 63 -9.96 -6.57 -19.73
C GLU A 63 -10.43 -5.71 -18.55
N GLY A 64 -10.08 -4.42 -18.56
CA GLY A 64 -10.53 -3.46 -17.55
C GLY A 64 -12.05 -3.29 -17.50
N SER A 65 -12.75 -3.57 -18.61
CA SER A 65 -14.22 -3.58 -18.71
C SER A 65 -14.88 -4.68 -17.87
N GLN A 66 -14.13 -5.70 -17.45
CA GLN A 66 -14.60 -6.81 -16.63
C GLN A 66 -14.37 -6.58 -15.12
N VAL A 67 -13.90 -5.40 -14.74
CA VAL A 67 -13.72 -4.99 -13.34
C VAL A 67 -14.93 -4.18 -12.90
N ASP A 68 -15.65 -4.66 -11.91
CA ASP A 68 -16.84 -3.97 -11.41
C ASP A 68 -16.45 -2.81 -10.47
N GLN A 69 -15.35 -2.96 -9.72
CA GLN A 69 -14.88 -2.00 -8.74
C GLN A 69 -13.35 -1.96 -8.63
N VAL A 70 -12.78 -0.77 -8.43
CA VAL A 70 -11.36 -0.58 -8.09
C VAL A 70 -11.24 0.07 -6.71
N ILE A 71 -10.42 -0.53 -5.85
CA ILE A 71 -10.14 -0.01 -4.51
C ILE A 71 -8.65 0.29 -4.42
N VAL A 72 -8.31 1.53 -4.12
CA VAL A 72 -6.92 1.99 -4.10
C VAL A 72 -6.48 2.37 -2.69
N GLY A 73 -5.48 1.68 -2.17
CA GLY A 73 -4.78 2.06 -0.94
C GLY A 73 -3.69 3.08 -1.22
N GLN A 74 -3.77 4.27 -0.62
CA GLN A 74 -2.71 5.29 -0.66
C GLN A 74 -2.74 6.12 0.62
N ALA A 75 -1.59 6.26 1.29
CA ALA A 75 -1.51 6.99 2.55
C ALA A 75 -1.26 8.49 2.30
N LEU A 76 -0.28 8.81 1.46
CA LEU A 76 0.16 10.20 1.24
C LEU A 76 -0.49 10.77 -0.02
N GLN A 77 -1.57 11.52 0.15
CA GLN A 77 -2.37 12.04 -0.97
C GLN A 77 -2.13 13.53 -1.28
N ALA A 78 -1.40 14.24 -0.42
CA ALA A 78 -1.08 15.64 -0.61
C ALA A 78 -0.38 15.88 -1.97
N GLY A 79 -0.89 16.83 -2.75
CA GLY A 79 -0.33 17.18 -4.05
C GLY A 79 -0.56 16.17 -5.18
N CYS A 80 -1.35 15.10 -4.96
CA CYS A 80 -1.63 14.10 -6.00
C CYS A 80 -2.74 14.50 -6.99
N GLY A 81 -3.36 15.67 -6.81
CA GLY A 81 -4.52 16.11 -7.59
C GLY A 81 -5.83 15.43 -7.18
N GLN A 82 -6.91 15.73 -7.91
CA GLN A 82 -8.23 15.20 -7.58
C GLN A 82 -8.31 13.69 -7.86
N ALA A 83 -8.82 12.93 -6.88
CA ALA A 83 -9.11 11.51 -7.01
C ALA A 83 -7.96 10.68 -7.63
N PRO A 84 -6.77 10.60 -7.00
CA PRO A 84 -5.64 9.86 -7.53
C PRO A 84 -5.95 8.39 -7.84
N GLN A 85 -6.86 7.77 -7.07
CA GLN A 85 -7.40 6.44 -7.35
C GLN A 85 -8.05 6.31 -8.74
N ARG A 86 -8.81 7.34 -9.16
CA ARG A 86 -9.47 7.39 -10.46
C ARG A 86 -8.45 7.66 -11.56
N GLN A 87 -7.46 8.51 -11.29
CA GLN A 87 -6.34 8.75 -12.21
C GLN A 87 -5.60 7.44 -12.52
N ALA A 88 -5.31 6.62 -11.50
CA ALA A 88 -4.67 5.32 -11.68
C ALA A 88 -5.53 4.35 -12.51
N ALA A 89 -6.81 4.23 -12.17
CA ALA A 89 -7.74 3.35 -12.88
C ALA A 89 -7.89 3.74 -14.37
N LEU A 90 -8.11 5.03 -14.67
CA LEU A 90 -8.22 5.51 -16.05
C LEU A 90 -6.92 5.33 -16.85
N CYS A 91 -5.77 5.58 -16.23
CA CYS A 91 -4.47 5.38 -16.88
C CYS A 91 -4.26 3.91 -17.26
N ALA A 92 -4.80 2.98 -16.48
CA ALA A 92 -4.71 1.54 -16.71
C ALA A 92 -5.80 0.98 -17.66
N GLY A 93 -6.61 1.84 -18.28
CA GLY A 93 -7.68 1.43 -19.20
C GLY A 93 -8.94 0.90 -18.51
N ILE A 94 -9.14 1.15 -17.21
CA ILE A 94 -10.42 0.89 -16.54
C ILE A 94 -11.46 1.92 -17.04
N PRO A 95 -12.68 1.50 -17.42
CA PRO A 95 -13.73 2.42 -17.86
C PRO A 95 -14.06 3.51 -16.84
N SER A 96 -14.47 4.68 -17.33
CA SER A 96 -14.92 5.78 -16.48
C SER A 96 -16.21 5.46 -15.70
N THR A 97 -16.98 4.47 -16.15
CA THR A 97 -18.21 3.98 -15.52
C THR A 97 -17.96 3.06 -14.33
N THR A 98 -16.77 2.48 -14.18
CA THR A 98 -16.43 1.55 -13.09
C THR A 98 -16.46 2.27 -11.73
N ASP A 99 -16.93 1.61 -10.66
CA ASP A 99 -16.85 2.17 -9.30
C ASP A 99 -15.39 2.24 -8.83
N VAL A 100 -14.96 3.38 -8.29
CA VAL A 100 -13.56 3.56 -7.85
C VAL A 100 -13.49 4.45 -6.62
N PHE A 101 -12.87 3.95 -5.56
CA PHE A 101 -12.62 4.71 -4.34
C PHE A 101 -11.24 4.43 -3.73
N SER A 102 -10.81 5.32 -2.85
CA SER A 102 -9.56 5.18 -2.11
C SER A 102 -9.79 4.84 -0.64
N VAL A 103 -8.86 4.11 -0.06
CA VAL A 103 -8.82 3.83 1.39
C VAL A 103 -7.47 4.24 1.94
N ASN A 104 -7.49 4.96 3.07
CA ASN A 104 -6.30 5.29 3.83
C ASN A 104 -6.35 4.59 5.18
N LYS A 105 -5.43 3.64 5.36
CA LYS A 105 -5.11 2.97 6.62
C LYS A 105 -3.59 3.00 6.85
N ILE A 106 -2.96 4.14 6.53
CA ILE A 106 -1.50 4.36 6.58
C ILE A 106 -0.77 3.23 5.83
N CYS A 107 0.20 2.58 6.47
CA CYS A 107 1.01 1.49 5.92
C CYS A 107 0.18 0.28 5.47
N ALA A 108 -1.02 0.10 6.05
CA ALA A 108 -1.90 -1.03 5.74
C ALA A 108 -2.91 -0.74 4.61
N SER A 109 -2.85 0.42 3.96
CA SER A 109 -3.86 0.86 2.97
C SER A 109 -4.04 -0.14 1.82
N GLY A 110 -2.96 -0.64 1.23
CA GLY A 110 -3.03 -1.62 0.13
C GLY A 110 -3.67 -2.94 0.56
N MET A 111 -3.30 -3.46 1.74
CA MET A 111 -3.92 -4.67 2.28
C MET A 111 -5.39 -4.44 2.65
N LYS A 112 -5.72 -3.24 3.16
CA LYS A 112 -7.10 -2.89 3.46
C LYS A 112 -7.95 -2.84 2.19
N ALA A 113 -7.40 -2.40 1.06
CA ALA A 113 -8.09 -2.47 -0.23
C ALA A 113 -8.45 -3.92 -0.60
N VAL A 114 -7.53 -4.88 -0.41
CA VAL A 114 -7.79 -6.31 -0.61
C VAL A 114 -8.91 -6.81 0.31
N CYS A 115 -8.86 -6.47 1.61
CA CYS A 115 -9.91 -6.87 2.56
C CYS A 115 -11.29 -6.30 2.20
N LEU A 116 -11.35 -5.05 1.74
CA LEU A 116 -12.60 -4.42 1.31
C LEU A 116 -13.13 -5.06 0.02
N GLY A 117 -12.26 -5.35 -0.94
CA GLY A 117 -12.65 -6.03 -2.18
C GLY A 117 -13.15 -7.45 -1.92
N ALA A 118 -12.47 -8.18 -1.04
CA ALA A 118 -12.93 -9.50 -0.61
C ALA A 118 -14.30 -9.43 0.08
N SER A 119 -14.53 -8.44 0.95
CA SER A 119 -15.84 -8.24 1.60
C SER A 119 -16.92 -7.91 0.57
N SER A 120 -16.61 -7.04 -0.41
CA SER A 120 -17.48 -6.63 -1.50
C SER A 120 -17.97 -7.82 -2.34
N ILE A 121 -17.05 -8.73 -2.69
CA ILE A 121 -17.37 -9.97 -3.42
C ILE A 121 -18.14 -10.95 -2.53
N ALA A 122 -17.66 -11.17 -1.31
CA ALA A 122 -18.25 -12.14 -0.38
C ALA A 122 -19.70 -11.82 -0.05
N LEU A 123 -20.04 -10.52 0.08
CA LEU A 123 -21.39 -10.01 0.33
C LEU A 123 -22.25 -9.91 -0.94
N GLY A 124 -21.68 -10.17 -2.11
CA GLY A 124 -22.39 -10.19 -3.40
C GLY A 124 -22.65 -8.83 -4.02
N HIS A 125 -21.96 -7.76 -3.57
CA HIS A 125 -22.07 -6.43 -4.20
C HIS A 125 -21.42 -6.37 -5.58
N HIS A 126 -20.31 -7.09 -5.74
CA HIS A 126 -19.54 -7.15 -6.99
C HIS A 126 -19.07 -8.59 -7.25
N ASN A 127 -18.71 -8.91 -8.49
CA ASN A 127 -18.15 -10.22 -8.85
C ASN A 127 -16.64 -10.14 -9.12
N SER A 128 -16.15 -8.97 -9.53
CA SER A 128 -14.74 -8.71 -9.82
C SER A 128 -14.33 -7.38 -9.19
N VAL A 129 -13.31 -7.42 -8.32
CA VAL A 129 -12.75 -6.24 -7.68
C VAL A 129 -11.25 -6.22 -7.87
N LEU A 130 -10.75 -5.06 -8.32
CA LEU A 130 -9.33 -4.81 -8.40
C LEU A 130 -8.89 -4.02 -7.16
N ALA A 131 -8.00 -4.60 -6.37
CA ALA A 131 -7.39 -3.93 -5.23
C ALA A 131 -5.92 -3.62 -5.53
N VAL A 132 -5.50 -2.39 -5.27
CA VAL A 132 -4.12 -1.95 -5.51
C VAL A 132 -3.65 -1.02 -4.39
N GLY A 133 -2.38 -1.16 -4.00
CA GLY A 133 -1.68 -0.16 -3.19
C GLY A 133 -0.76 0.67 -4.08
N MET A 134 -0.73 1.98 -3.88
CA MET A 134 0.19 2.86 -4.60
C MET A 134 0.71 3.96 -3.70
N GLU A 135 1.97 4.35 -3.87
CA GLU A 135 2.60 5.40 -3.05
C GLU A 135 3.78 6.04 -3.79
N SER A 136 4.04 7.31 -3.52
CA SER A 136 5.28 7.98 -3.94
C SER A 136 5.71 9.01 -2.91
N MET A 137 6.44 8.55 -1.89
CA MET A 137 6.97 9.42 -0.82
C MET A 137 7.86 10.54 -1.38
N SER A 138 8.58 10.29 -2.48
CA SER A 138 9.44 11.29 -3.13
C SER A 138 8.68 12.46 -3.75
N LYS A 139 7.38 12.30 -4.01
CA LYS A 139 6.52 13.32 -4.63
C LYS A 139 5.69 14.11 -3.61
N VAL A 140 5.76 13.76 -2.33
CA VAL A 140 4.99 14.43 -1.28
C VAL A 140 5.60 15.81 -1.03
N PRO A 141 4.79 16.88 -1.11
CA PRO A 141 5.31 18.24 -0.95
C PRO A 141 5.54 18.58 0.53
N TYR A 142 6.31 19.64 0.75
CA TYR A 142 6.20 20.39 1.99
C TYR A 142 4.86 21.15 2.02
N LEU A 143 4.25 21.21 3.19
CA LEU A 143 3.00 21.90 3.45
C LEU A 143 3.25 23.21 4.19
N LEU A 144 2.44 24.22 3.90
CA LEU A 144 2.41 25.50 4.63
C LEU A 144 1.03 25.62 5.30
N PRO A 145 0.80 25.01 6.48
CA PRO A 145 -0.54 24.84 7.04
C PRO A 145 -1.32 26.15 7.23
N LYS A 146 -0.63 27.21 7.67
CA LYS A 146 -1.25 28.52 7.93
C LYS A 146 -1.48 29.35 6.67
N SER A 147 -1.15 28.84 5.48
CA SER A 147 -1.24 29.56 4.19
C SER A 147 -2.63 30.16 3.92
N THR A 148 -3.70 29.54 4.41
CA THR A 148 -5.09 30.00 4.22
C THR A 148 -5.61 30.95 5.30
N GLU A 149 -4.86 31.18 6.40
CA GLU A 149 -5.32 31.98 7.55
C GLU A 149 -5.16 33.49 7.34
N GLY A 150 -4.59 33.94 6.22
CA GLY A 150 -4.51 35.36 5.83
C GLY A 150 -3.53 36.22 6.65
N ASP A 151 -2.97 35.71 7.74
CA ASP A 151 -2.03 36.43 8.61
C ASP A 151 -0.55 36.18 8.24
N HIS A 152 -0.19 36.36 6.97
CA HIS A 152 1.22 36.34 6.53
C HIS A 152 1.83 37.72 6.59
N ARG A 153 1.62 38.43 7.70
CA ARG A 153 2.27 39.72 7.96
C ARG A 153 3.78 39.49 8.20
N ILE A 154 4.44 40.39 8.92
CA ILE A 154 5.88 40.28 9.19
C ILE A 154 6.13 39.24 10.30
N ARG A 155 6.33 37.97 9.91
CA ARG A 155 6.74 36.88 10.83
C ARG A 155 7.42 35.73 10.09
N HIS A 156 8.11 34.87 10.84
CA HIS A 156 8.57 33.58 10.32
C HIS A 156 7.40 32.61 10.15
N VAL A 157 7.48 31.77 9.12
CA VAL A 157 6.53 30.68 8.87
C VAL A 157 7.26 29.34 8.86
N GLU A 158 6.60 28.30 9.37
CA GLU A 158 7.12 26.95 9.39
C GLU A 158 6.50 26.14 8.24
N MET A 159 7.35 25.51 7.43
CA MET A 159 6.94 24.48 6.48
C MET A 159 7.00 23.11 7.17
N LYS A 160 6.00 22.27 6.94
CA LYS A 160 5.96 20.90 7.46
C LYS A 160 6.29 19.93 6.32
N ASP A 161 7.19 18.98 6.57
CA ASP A 161 7.39 17.87 5.65
C ASP A 161 6.12 17.01 5.61
N GLY A 162 5.51 16.86 4.43
CA GLY A 162 4.27 16.11 4.29
C GLY A 162 4.43 14.61 4.51
N VAL A 163 5.60 14.02 4.26
CA VAL A 163 5.86 12.60 4.54
C VAL A 163 5.85 12.37 6.04
N LEU A 164 6.53 13.24 6.78
CA LEU A 164 6.52 13.18 8.25
C LEU A 164 5.12 13.42 8.77
N LEU A 165 4.50 14.54 8.39
CA LEU A 165 3.21 14.97 8.94
C LEU A 165 2.09 13.96 8.69
N ASP A 166 1.95 13.46 7.47
CA ASP A 166 0.81 12.61 7.07
C ASP A 166 1.10 11.10 7.18
N GLY A 167 2.37 10.69 7.32
CA GLY A 167 2.77 9.28 7.22
C GLY A 167 3.60 8.72 8.37
N LEU A 168 4.49 9.52 8.96
CA LEU A 168 5.53 9.02 9.87
C LEU A 168 5.53 9.69 11.26
N TRP A 169 4.51 10.48 11.56
CA TRP A 169 4.35 11.15 12.85
C TRP A 169 3.14 10.61 13.61
N ASP A 170 3.34 10.27 14.87
CA ASP A 170 2.26 9.92 15.79
C ASP A 170 1.68 11.21 16.38
N PRO A 171 0.43 11.58 16.04
CA PRO A 171 -0.17 12.79 16.60
C PRO A 171 -0.50 12.66 18.09
N TYR A 172 -0.62 11.43 18.62
CA TYR A 172 -1.05 11.21 20.01
C TYR A 172 0.10 11.27 21.00
N ASN A 173 1.25 10.67 20.65
CA ASN A 173 2.46 10.73 21.47
C ASN A 173 3.46 11.80 20.98
N VAL A 174 3.14 12.52 19.90
CA VAL A 174 3.94 13.62 19.34
C VAL A 174 5.38 13.16 19.05
N MET A 175 5.51 12.06 18.32
CA MET A 175 6.79 11.40 18.08
C MET A 175 6.86 10.72 16.72
N HIS A 176 8.07 10.54 16.21
CA HIS A 176 8.32 9.80 14.96
C HIS A 176 8.03 8.30 15.13
N MET A 177 7.56 7.62 14.08
CA MET A 177 7.30 6.17 14.09
C MET A 177 8.52 5.32 14.52
N GLY A 178 9.74 5.78 14.21
CA GLY A 178 10.97 5.16 14.69
C GLY A 178 11.08 5.17 16.22
N ALA A 179 10.69 6.27 16.87
CA ALA A 179 10.67 6.33 18.32
C ALA A 179 9.50 5.50 18.91
N CYS A 180 8.37 5.35 18.20
CA CYS A 180 7.34 4.37 18.57
C CYS A 180 7.92 2.96 18.58
N THR A 181 8.75 2.63 17.58
CA THR A 181 9.46 1.34 17.48
C THR A 181 10.40 1.16 18.68
N GLU A 182 11.19 2.17 19.04
CA GLU A 182 12.08 2.12 20.21
C GLU A 182 11.32 1.81 21.51
N ARG A 183 10.13 2.40 21.71
CA ARG A 183 9.28 2.09 22.87
C ARG A 183 8.85 0.62 22.90
N THR A 184 8.52 0.04 21.74
CA THR A 184 8.11 -1.36 21.64
C THR A 184 9.29 -2.31 21.87
N VAL A 185 10.44 -2.08 21.24
CA VAL A 185 11.59 -2.99 21.37
C VAL A 185 12.17 -3.00 22.78
N LEU A 186 12.16 -1.86 23.49
CA LEU A 186 12.53 -1.79 24.91
C LEU A 186 11.60 -2.63 25.79
N GLY A 187 10.29 -2.56 25.56
CA GLY A 187 9.30 -3.34 26.32
C GLY A 187 9.30 -4.84 26.02
N LEU A 188 9.82 -5.24 24.86
CA LEU A 188 10.01 -6.64 24.46
C LEU A 188 11.43 -7.16 24.69
N GLU A 189 12.31 -6.33 25.26
CA GLU A 189 13.72 -6.64 25.53
C GLU A 189 14.50 -7.11 24.29
N ILE A 190 14.15 -6.58 23.10
CA ILE A 190 14.81 -6.94 21.84
C ILE A 190 16.11 -6.14 21.71
N SER A 191 17.24 -6.85 21.77
CA SER A 191 18.55 -6.20 21.76
C SER A 191 18.88 -5.58 20.39
N ARG A 192 19.79 -4.59 20.39
CA ARG A 192 20.32 -4.02 19.15
C ARG A 192 20.99 -5.09 18.27
N ALA A 193 21.68 -6.05 18.88
CA ALA A 193 22.32 -7.14 18.14
C ALA A 193 21.30 -8.03 17.42
N ASP A 194 20.14 -8.30 18.05
CA ASP A 194 19.06 -9.07 17.43
C ASP A 194 18.41 -8.30 16.26
N GLN A 195 18.21 -6.99 16.42
CA GLN A 195 17.71 -6.13 15.35
C GLN A 195 18.65 -6.12 14.14
N ASP A 196 19.96 -5.96 14.36
CA ASP A 196 20.98 -5.97 13.30
C ASP A 196 21.08 -7.36 12.64
N ALA A 197 21.03 -8.44 13.43
CA ALA A 197 21.05 -9.80 12.91
C ALA A 197 19.83 -10.08 12.01
N TYR A 198 18.64 -9.64 12.41
CA TYR A 198 17.43 -9.77 11.60
C TYR A 198 17.51 -8.93 10.32
N ALA A 199 18.04 -7.71 10.38
CA ALA A 199 18.24 -6.87 9.21
C ALA A 199 19.17 -7.54 8.19
N VAL A 200 20.33 -8.04 8.63
CA VAL A 200 21.28 -8.77 7.76
C VAL A 200 20.61 -9.97 7.11
N GLU A 201 19.84 -10.75 7.88
CA GLU A 201 19.12 -11.90 7.36
C GLU A 201 18.05 -11.51 6.32
N SER A 202 17.32 -10.42 6.55
CA SER A 202 16.36 -9.87 5.59
C SER A 202 17.02 -9.54 4.24
N TYR A 203 18.17 -8.85 4.26
CA TYR A 203 18.92 -8.53 3.04
C TYR A 203 19.45 -9.78 2.33
N LYS A 204 19.95 -10.78 3.07
CA LYS A 204 20.39 -12.06 2.49
C LYS A 204 19.24 -12.78 1.79
N ARG A 205 18.06 -12.85 2.43
CA ARG A 205 16.86 -13.46 1.83
C ARG A 205 16.41 -12.74 0.58
N ALA A 206 16.42 -11.40 0.59
CA ALA A 206 16.06 -10.61 -0.59
C ALA A 206 17.04 -10.89 -1.76
N ALA A 207 18.35 -10.89 -1.50
CA ALA A 207 19.35 -11.20 -2.52
C ALA A 207 19.22 -12.62 -3.09
N GLU A 208 18.99 -13.61 -2.22
CA GLU A 208 18.79 -15.00 -2.64
C GLU A 208 17.50 -15.20 -3.43
N ALA A 209 16.42 -14.51 -3.08
CA ALA A 209 15.15 -14.59 -3.82
C ALA A 209 15.30 -14.08 -5.28
N TRP A 210 16.13 -13.04 -5.49
CA TRP A 210 16.49 -12.60 -6.84
C TRP A 210 17.42 -13.59 -7.54
N LYS A 211 18.47 -14.06 -6.86
CA LYS A 211 19.45 -15.00 -7.42
C LYS A 211 18.84 -16.34 -7.83
N SER A 212 17.92 -16.87 -7.02
CA SER A 212 17.22 -18.14 -7.26
C SER A 212 16.10 -18.04 -8.31
N GLY A 213 15.74 -16.82 -8.74
CA GLY A 213 14.70 -16.61 -9.74
C GLY A 213 13.26 -16.66 -9.21
N VAL A 214 13.05 -16.85 -7.90
CA VAL A 214 11.70 -16.84 -7.29
C VAL A 214 10.91 -15.57 -7.65
N MET A 215 11.59 -14.42 -7.74
CA MET A 215 10.98 -13.14 -8.07
C MET A 215 10.42 -13.07 -9.50
N GLN A 216 10.80 -13.97 -10.42
CA GLN A 216 10.27 -13.98 -11.79
C GLN A 216 8.76 -14.24 -11.83
N ASN A 217 8.23 -14.93 -10.83
CA ASN A 217 6.80 -15.28 -10.75
C ASN A 217 5.94 -14.19 -10.10
N GLU A 218 6.55 -13.16 -9.49
CA GLU A 218 5.85 -12.15 -8.69
C GLU A 218 5.04 -11.15 -9.54
N GLY A 219 5.31 -11.07 -10.86
CA GLY A 219 4.67 -10.10 -11.75
C GLY A 219 5.23 -8.70 -11.56
N ILE A 220 6.54 -8.54 -11.78
CA ILE A 220 7.22 -7.25 -11.68
C ILE A 220 7.05 -6.47 -12.99
N GLU A 221 6.21 -5.45 -12.97
CA GLU A 221 5.96 -4.60 -14.12
C GLU A 221 7.08 -3.55 -14.27
N PRO A 222 7.75 -3.48 -15.44
CA PRO A 222 8.83 -2.53 -15.64
C PRO A 222 8.30 -1.09 -15.57
N VAL A 223 9.11 -0.22 -14.98
CA VAL A 223 8.82 1.22 -14.90
C VAL A 223 9.78 1.96 -15.81
N THR A 224 9.27 2.51 -16.90
CA THR A 224 10.07 3.35 -17.80
C THR A 224 10.34 4.70 -17.13
N VAL A 225 11.62 5.05 -17.03
CA VAL A 225 12.09 6.35 -16.53
C VAL A 225 12.58 7.19 -17.71
N ALA A 226 12.31 8.49 -17.70
CA ALA A 226 12.95 9.40 -18.64
C ALA A 226 14.45 9.47 -18.33
N ALA A 227 15.27 9.50 -19.38
CA ALA A 227 16.72 9.68 -19.29
C ALA A 227 17.08 11.06 -18.71
#